data_AF-A0A951B8Y3-F1
#
_entry.id   AF-A0A951B8Y3-F1
#
_cell.length_a   1.000
_cell.length_b   1.000
_cell.length_c   1.000
_cell.angle_alpha   90.00
_cell.angle_beta   90.00
_cell.angle_gamma   90.00
#
_symmetry.space_group_name_H-M   'P 1'
#
loop_
_entity.id
_entity.type
_entity.pdbx_description
1 polymer ?
#
loop_
_entity_poly.entity_id
_entity_poly.type
_entity_poly.pdbx_seq_one_letter_code
_entity_poly.pdbx_strand_id
1 'polypeptide(L)'
;VTTSPATILDGAGCLPSSESPSNPTGIGPTEDDVSLIWLNASCTTAQAVKLLETTSPASNNIAGIGEIMAGRQLAQLFGAPGLPPQNDPRTPDIVVTPNIGVTYSGSTKKQAEHGGFAHDDTNVIMLLSNPKLPALTIGTPVQTAQVAPSILKVLGLDPDALESVRIEGTEVLPLIGGIFSDRDRDR
;
A
#
# COMPACT_ATOMS: atom_id res chain seq x y z
N VAL A 1 6.88 -14.91 -16.79
CA VAL A 1 5.95 -13.76 -16.89
C VAL A 1 6.07 -13.18 -18.29
N THR A 2 4.97 -13.08 -19.02
CA THR A 2 4.91 -12.62 -20.41
C THR A 2 3.88 -11.51 -20.64
N THR A 3 3.13 -11.14 -19.60
CA THR A 3 2.08 -10.10 -19.65
C THR A 3 1.85 -9.51 -18.26
N SER A 4 0.96 -8.53 -18.14
CA SER A 4 0.55 -7.89 -16.88
C SER A 4 -0.94 -8.10 -16.60
N PRO A 5 -1.40 -7.95 -15.34
CA PRO A 5 -2.82 -7.95 -15.00
C PRO A 5 -3.63 -6.94 -15.80
N ALA A 6 -3.13 -5.71 -15.97
CA ALA A 6 -3.81 -4.69 -16.76
C ALA A 6 -3.97 -5.12 -18.23
N THR A 7 -2.93 -5.71 -18.83
CA THR A 7 -2.99 -6.22 -20.22
C THR A 7 -4.05 -7.31 -20.40
N ILE A 8 -4.20 -8.21 -19.41
CA ILE A 8 -5.25 -9.26 -19.44
C ILE A 8 -6.64 -8.62 -19.43
N LEU A 9 -6.87 -7.67 -18.53
CA LEU A 9 -8.19 -7.02 -18.36
C LEU A 9 -8.54 -6.08 -19.52
N ASP A 10 -7.54 -5.47 -20.14
CA ASP A 10 -7.69 -4.67 -21.35
C ASP A 10 -8.19 -5.50 -22.54
N GLY A 11 -7.64 -6.71 -22.72
CA GLY A 11 -8.10 -7.65 -23.75
C GLY A 11 -9.57 -8.06 -23.61
N ALA A 12 -10.15 -7.90 -22.42
CA ALA A 12 -11.58 -8.12 -22.14
C ALA A 12 -12.42 -6.83 -22.13
N GLY A 13 -11.81 -5.66 -22.39
CA GLY A 13 -12.49 -4.37 -22.40
C GLY A 13 -12.93 -3.91 -21.01
N CYS A 14 -12.25 -4.35 -19.95
CA CYS A 14 -12.61 -4.02 -18.57
C CYS A 14 -11.98 -2.71 -18.05
N LEU A 15 -11.00 -2.14 -18.75
CA LEU A 15 -10.29 -0.94 -18.30
C LEU A 15 -10.87 0.34 -18.92
N PRO A 16 -10.82 1.49 -18.22
CA PRO A 16 -11.13 2.78 -18.82
C PRO A 16 -10.12 3.09 -19.93
N SER A 17 -10.56 3.82 -20.95
CA SER A 17 -9.72 4.14 -22.12
C SER A 17 -8.43 4.89 -21.75
N SER A 18 -8.43 5.66 -20.66
CA SER A 18 -7.24 6.39 -20.18
C SER A 18 -6.12 5.46 -19.70
N GLU A 19 -6.46 4.31 -19.11
CA GLU A 19 -5.50 3.38 -18.47
C GLU A 19 -5.25 2.10 -19.28
N SER A 20 -6.03 1.90 -20.35
CA SER A 20 -5.89 0.79 -21.28
C SER A 20 -4.48 0.73 -21.92
N PRO A 21 -3.72 -0.37 -21.76
CA PRO A 21 -2.49 -0.63 -22.51
C PRO A 21 -2.66 -0.55 -24.03
N SER A 22 -3.84 -0.86 -24.56
CA SER A 22 -4.16 -0.72 -25.99
C SER A 22 -4.34 0.73 -26.46
N ASN A 23 -4.40 1.72 -25.55
CA ASN A 23 -4.45 3.13 -25.91
C ASN A 23 -3.05 3.79 -25.82
N PRO A 24 -2.33 3.98 -26.94
CA PRO A 24 -0.99 4.57 -26.93
C PRO A 24 -0.95 6.05 -26.56
N THR A 25 -2.12 6.71 -26.47
CA THR A 25 -2.24 8.12 -26.07
C THR A 25 -2.83 8.29 -24.67
N GLY A 26 -3.13 7.18 -23.99
CA GLY A 26 -3.57 7.17 -22.61
C GLY A 26 -2.42 7.49 -21.65
N ILE A 27 -2.76 7.63 -20.37
CA ILE A 27 -1.76 7.72 -19.29
C ILE A 27 -1.07 6.36 -19.07
N GLY A 28 -1.71 5.27 -19.52
CA GLY A 28 -1.24 3.90 -19.35
C GLY A 28 -1.75 3.27 -18.04
N PRO A 29 -1.50 1.97 -17.85
CA PRO A 29 -1.91 1.28 -16.63
C PRO A 29 -1.12 1.81 -15.43
N THR A 30 -1.78 1.87 -14.27
CA THR A 30 -1.14 2.23 -13.01
C THR A 30 -0.45 1.01 -12.42
N GLU A 31 0.69 0.64 -13.02
CA GLU A 31 1.48 -0.51 -12.59
C GLU A 31 2.99 -0.22 -12.60
N ASP A 32 3.68 -0.73 -11.57
CA ASP A 32 5.14 -0.77 -11.44
C ASP A 32 5.46 -2.00 -10.57
N ASP A 33 5.65 -1.87 -9.26
CA ASP A 33 5.86 -3.04 -8.38
C ASP A 33 4.56 -3.82 -8.09
N VAL A 34 3.42 -3.13 -8.17
CA VAL A 34 2.07 -3.70 -8.10
C VAL A 34 1.23 -3.22 -9.27
N SER A 35 0.09 -3.86 -9.52
CA SER A 35 -0.90 -3.38 -10.51
C SER A 35 -2.13 -2.86 -9.77
N LEU A 36 -2.40 -1.56 -9.88
CA LEU A 36 -3.59 -0.89 -9.36
C LEU A 36 -4.60 -0.75 -10.49
N ILE A 37 -5.80 -1.30 -10.31
CA ILE A 37 -6.78 -1.43 -11.39
C ILE A 37 -8.10 -0.78 -11.00
N TRP A 38 -8.50 0.23 -11.78
CA TRP A 38 -9.86 0.75 -11.82
C TRP A 38 -10.61 0.14 -13.00
N LEU A 39 -11.80 -0.37 -12.76
CA LEU A 39 -12.64 -0.99 -13.77
C LEU A 39 -13.57 0.06 -14.40
N ASN A 40 -13.83 -0.11 -15.69
CA ASN A 40 -14.94 0.57 -16.34
C ASN A 40 -16.27 -0.15 -16.04
N ALA A 41 -17.38 0.42 -16.50
CA ALA A 41 -18.72 -0.12 -16.24
C ALA A 41 -19.03 -1.45 -16.96
N SER A 42 -18.17 -1.94 -17.85
CA SER A 42 -18.38 -3.18 -18.62
C SER A 42 -18.07 -4.44 -17.82
N CYS A 43 -17.30 -4.33 -16.73
CA CYS A 43 -16.90 -5.46 -15.91
C CYS A 43 -17.17 -5.21 -14.43
N THR A 44 -17.62 -6.25 -13.73
CA THR A 44 -17.65 -6.26 -12.26
C THR A 44 -16.29 -6.72 -11.71
N THR A 45 -15.97 -6.34 -10.47
CA THR A 45 -14.77 -6.81 -9.76
C THR A 45 -14.68 -8.34 -9.76
N ALA A 46 -15.78 -9.05 -9.51
CA ALA A 46 -15.80 -10.50 -9.49
C ALA A 46 -15.50 -11.12 -10.87
N GLN A 47 -15.99 -10.52 -11.96
CA GLN A 47 -15.66 -10.97 -13.32
C GLN A 47 -14.18 -10.75 -13.64
N ALA A 48 -13.63 -9.58 -13.28
CA ALA A 48 -12.24 -9.25 -13.51
C ALA A 48 -11.29 -10.16 -12.71
N VAL A 49 -11.57 -10.39 -11.42
CA VAL A 49 -10.79 -11.33 -10.59
C VAL A 49 -10.80 -12.73 -11.19
N LYS A 50 -11.99 -13.24 -11.55
CA LYS A 50 -12.11 -14.55 -12.20
C LYS A 50 -11.33 -14.63 -13.51
N LEU A 51 -11.35 -13.56 -14.30
CA LEU A 51 -10.58 -13.50 -15.55
C LEU A 51 -9.07 -13.60 -15.27
N LEU A 52 -8.55 -12.84 -14.31
CA LEU A 52 -7.13 -12.92 -13.90
C LEU A 52 -6.74 -14.33 -13.43
N GLU A 53 -7.55 -14.94 -12.56
CA GLU A 53 -7.30 -16.28 -12.03
C GLU A 53 -7.34 -17.38 -13.11
N THR A 54 -8.22 -17.23 -14.10
CA THR A 54 -8.39 -18.22 -15.17
C THR A 54 -7.37 -18.07 -16.29
N THR A 55 -6.98 -16.83 -16.63
CA THR A 55 -5.98 -16.55 -17.66
C THR A 55 -4.56 -16.74 -17.15
N SER A 56 -4.30 -16.51 -15.86
CA SER A 56 -2.99 -16.64 -15.23
C SER A 56 -3.03 -17.50 -13.96
N PRO A 57 -3.47 -18.78 -14.05
CA PRO A 57 -3.57 -19.66 -12.90
C PRO A 57 -2.18 -20.01 -12.37
N ALA A 58 -2.08 -20.46 -11.11
CA ALA A 58 -0.81 -20.85 -10.49
C ALA A 58 -0.01 -21.89 -11.29
N SER A 59 -0.68 -22.80 -12.01
CA SER A 59 -0.05 -23.82 -12.86
C SER A 59 0.58 -23.27 -14.14
N ASN A 60 0.15 -22.09 -14.60
CA ASN A 60 0.68 -21.41 -15.78
C ASN A 60 0.56 -19.89 -15.60
N ASN A 61 1.27 -19.37 -14.61
CA ASN A 61 1.13 -17.98 -14.17
C ASN A 61 1.86 -17.01 -15.12
N ILE A 62 1.22 -16.68 -16.22
CA ILE A 62 1.78 -15.84 -17.28
C ILE A 62 1.92 -14.36 -16.88
N ALA A 63 1.13 -13.87 -15.93
CA ALA A 63 1.19 -12.51 -15.40
C ALA A 63 1.93 -12.41 -14.07
N GLY A 64 2.55 -13.50 -13.59
CA GLY A 64 3.34 -13.48 -12.36
C GLY A 64 2.56 -13.10 -11.10
N ILE A 65 1.23 -13.27 -11.10
CA ILE A 65 0.32 -12.88 -10.01
C ILE A 65 0.68 -13.64 -8.72
N GLY A 66 0.91 -12.91 -7.63
CA GLY A 66 1.08 -13.47 -6.29
C GLY A 66 -0.26 -13.49 -5.55
N GLU A 67 -0.80 -12.31 -5.26
CA GLU A 67 -2.09 -12.14 -4.58
C GLU A 67 -2.97 -11.12 -5.33
N ILE A 68 -4.28 -11.38 -5.32
CA ILE A 68 -5.29 -10.47 -5.85
C ILE A 68 -6.13 -9.98 -4.68
N MET A 69 -6.00 -8.71 -4.35
CA MET A 69 -6.75 -8.05 -3.28
C MET A 69 -7.97 -7.36 -3.89
N ALA A 70 -9.16 -7.76 -3.45
CA ALA A 70 -10.42 -7.18 -3.90
C ALA A 70 -11.49 -7.22 -2.80
N GLY A 71 -12.55 -6.42 -2.94
CA GLY A 71 -13.67 -6.42 -2.01
C GLY A 71 -13.26 -6.09 -0.58
N ARG A 72 -13.67 -6.92 0.40
CA ARG A 72 -13.43 -6.65 1.83
C ARG A 72 -11.95 -6.62 2.20
N GLN A 73 -11.13 -7.46 1.59
CA GLN A 73 -9.69 -7.50 1.89
C GLN A 73 -9.03 -6.16 1.53
N LEU A 74 -9.32 -5.65 0.34
CA LEU A 74 -8.85 -4.35 -0.11
C LEU A 74 -9.47 -3.22 0.73
N ALA A 75 -10.77 -3.30 1.02
CA ALA A 75 -11.48 -2.24 1.75
C ALA A 75 -11.03 -2.06 3.20
N GLN A 76 -10.53 -3.11 3.84
CA GLN A 76 -9.95 -3.01 5.19
C GLN A 76 -8.64 -2.24 5.23
N LEU A 77 -7.92 -2.18 4.11
CA LEU A 77 -6.61 -1.53 4.03
C LEU A 77 -6.70 -0.14 3.42
N PHE A 78 -7.58 0.05 2.43
CA PHE A 78 -7.62 1.27 1.60
C PHE A 78 -9.00 1.93 1.54
N GLY A 79 -9.98 1.45 2.32
CA GLY A 79 -11.37 1.89 2.21
C GLY A 79 -12.10 1.28 1.00
N ALA A 80 -13.41 1.44 0.91
CA ALA A 80 -14.19 0.83 -0.16
C ALA A 80 -14.02 1.59 -1.50
N PRO A 81 -13.74 0.91 -2.63
CA PRO A 81 -13.65 1.55 -3.94
C PRO A 81 -15.03 2.00 -4.43
N GLY A 82 -15.06 3.05 -5.25
CA GLY A 82 -16.27 3.55 -5.90
C GLY A 82 -16.37 5.06 -5.87
N LEU A 83 -17.56 5.61 -6.14
CA LEU A 83 -17.74 7.05 -6.21
C LEU A 83 -18.29 7.64 -4.88
N PRO A 84 -18.00 8.92 -4.59
CA PRO A 84 -18.64 9.62 -3.49
C PRO A 84 -20.18 9.69 -3.66
N PRO A 85 -20.95 9.81 -2.56
CA PRO A 85 -20.48 10.05 -1.19
C PRO A 85 -20.21 8.78 -0.35
N GLN A 86 -20.52 7.58 -0.86
CA GLN A 86 -20.39 6.35 -0.06
C GLN A 86 -18.99 5.74 -0.08
N ASN A 87 -18.25 5.91 -1.18
CA ASN A 87 -16.98 5.22 -1.43
C ASN A 87 -15.87 6.19 -1.87
N ASP A 88 -14.64 5.69 -2.00
CA ASP A 88 -13.46 6.48 -2.38
C ASP A 88 -13.04 6.21 -3.84
N PRO A 89 -13.05 7.25 -4.71
CA PRO A 89 -12.66 7.08 -6.12
C PRO A 89 -11.16 6.87 -6.29
N ARG A 90 -10.34 7.16 -5.26
CA ARG A 90 -8.89 6.95 -5.26
C ARG A 90 -8.50 5.53 -4.90
N THR A 91 -9.44 4.71 -4.46
CA THR A 91 -9.18 3.32 -4.13
C THR A 91 -9.49 2.46 -5.36
N PRO A 92 -8.54 1.65 -5.85
CA PRO A 92 -8.78 0.79 -7.01
C PRO A 92 -9.77 -0.32 -6.68
N ASP A 93 -10.43 -0.85 -7.71
CA ASP A 93 -11.31 -2.01 -7.57
C ASP A 93 -10.53 -3.28 -7.23
N ILE A 94 -9.30 -3.38 -7.75
CA ILE A 94 -8.39 -4.52 -7.57
C ILE A 94 -6.96 -4.00 -7.38
N VAL A 95 -6.25 -4.59 -6.41
CA VAL A 95 -4.78 -4.51 -6.33
C VAL A 95 -4.22 -5.90 -6.60
N VAL A 96 -3.27 -6.00 -7.51
CA VAL A 96 -2.53 -7.25 -7.76
C VAL A 96 -1.11 -7.08 -7.28
N THR A 97 -0.71 -7.90 -6.31
CA THR A 97 0.69 -8.02 -5.91
C THR A 97 1.32 -9.18 -6.69
N PRO A 98 2.49 -8.98 -7.32
CA PRO A 98 3.16 -10.05 -8.03
C PRO A 98 3.85 -11.02 -7.05
N ASN A 99 4.30 -12.17 -7.56
CA ASN A 99 5.26 -12.99 -6.82
C ASN A 99 6.57 -12.21 -6.62
N ILE A 100 7.24 -12.44 -5.48
CA ILE A 100 8.52 -11.79 -5.15
C ILE A 100 9.51 -11.92 -6.32
N GLY A 101 10.10 -10.79 -6.73
CA GLY A 101 11.06 -10.70 -7.83
C GLY A 101 10.44 -10.45 -9.21
N VAL A 102 9.13 -10.21 -9.29
CA VAL A 102 8.44 -9.78 -10.52
C VAL A 102 7.97 -8.34 -10.34
N THR A 103 8.18 -7.51 -11.37
CA THR A 103 7.61 -6.16 -11.47
C THR A 103 6.88 -5.97 -12.79
N TYR A 104 5.89 -5.10 -12.81
CA TYR A 104 5.12 -4.67 -13.98
C TYR A 104 5.66 -3.37 -14.55
N SER A 105 6.94 -3.35 -14.94
CA SER A 105 7.57 -2.18 -15.58
C SER A 105 7.68 -2.35 -17.10
N GLY A 106 7.20 -1.36 -17.85
CA GLY A 106 7.46 -1.23 -19.29
C GLY A 106 8.86 -0.69 -19.63
N SER A 107 9.62 -0.24 -18.63
CA SER A 107 10.96 0.35 -18.81
C SER A 107 12.04 -0.72 -18.74
N THR A 108 12.90 -0.77 -19.76
CA THR A 108 14.13 -1.58 -19.76
C THR A 108 15.29 -0.92 -19.02
N LYS A 109 15.09 0.28 -18.47
CA LYS A 109 16.11 1.03 -17.70
C LYS A 109 15.89 0.90 -16.19
N LYS A 110 14.68 0.56 -15.76
CA LYS A 110 14.33 0.33 -14.36
C LYS A 110 14.82 -1.07 -13.98
N GLN A 111 15.80 -1.15 -13.09
CA GLN A 111 16.43 -2.42 -12.68
C GLN A 111 15.89 -2.96 -11.35
N ALA A 112 15.22 -2.11 -10.57
CA ALA A 112 14.56 -2.44 -9.31
C ALA A 112 13.45 -1.41 -9.08
N GLU A 113 12.37 -1.83 -8.44
CA GLU A 113 11.30 -0.96 -7.97
C GLU A 113 11.07 -1.23 -6.48
N HIS A 114 10.36 -0.31 -5.84
CA HIS A 114 9.75 -0.54 -4.54
C HIS A 114 8.26 -0.21 -4.65
N GLY A 115 7.56 -0.25 -3.53
CA GLY A 115 6.18 0.25 -3.43
C GLY A 115 5.13 -0.84 -3.59
N GLY A 116 5.56 -2.10 -3.53
CA GLY A 116 4.67 -3.21 -3.25
C GLY A 116 4.49 -3.47 -1.76
N PHE A 117 4.08 -4.69 -1.48
CA PHE A 117 3.67 -5.17 -0.15
C PHE A 117 4.68 -6.17 0.42
N ALA A 118 5.79 -6.41 -0.28
CA ALA A 118 6.78 -7.36 0.17
C ALA A 118 7.52 -6.80 1.39
N HIS A 119 8.15 -7.70 2.15
CA HIS A 119 8.80 -7.32 3.39
C HIS A 119 9.98 -6.37 3.15
N ASP A 120 10.67 -6.52 2.03
CA ASP A 120 11.74 -5.64 1.55
C ASP A 120 11.26 -4.26 1.08
N ASP A 121 9.99 -4.10 0.70
CA ASP A 121 9.38 -2.79 0.41
C ASP A 121 8.98 -2.03 1.68
N THR A 122 8.39 -2.77 2.62
CA THR A 122 7.64 -2.18 3.74
C THR A 122 8.46 -2.04 5.02
N ASN A 123 9.53 -2.81 5.17
CA ASN A 123 10.43 -2.67 6.31
C ASN A 123 11.48 -1.59 6.11
N VAL A 124 11.53 -0.66 7.04
CA VAL A 124 12.55 0.38 7.09
C VAL A 124 13.28 0.37 8.43
N ILE A 125 14.51 0.87 8.44
CA ILE A 125 15.28 1.06 9.66
C ILE A 125 14.71 2.25 10.44
N MET A 126 14.46 2.07 11.73
CA MET A 126 14.13 3.16 12.66
C MET A 126 15.29 3.41 13.62
N LEU A 127 15.86 4.61 13.56
CA LEU A 127 16.90 5.08 14.49
C LEU A 127 16.38 6.29 15.26
N LEU A 128 16.50 6.23 16.59
CA LEU A 128 16.14 7.34 17.47
C LEU A 128 17.34 7.74 18.33
N SER A 129 17.59 9.05 18.42
CA SER A 129 18.70 9.60 19.21
C SER A 129 18.23 10.80 20.02
N ASN A 130 18.44 10.73 21.33
CA ASN A 130 18.17 11.81 22.27
C ASN A 130 19.04 11.60 23.53
N PRO A 131 19.63 12.66 24.14
CA PRO A 131 20.48 12.52 25.32
C PRO A 131 19.83 11.83 26.54
N LYS A 132 18.49 11.87 26.64
CA LYS A 132 17.74 11.15 27.69
C LYS A 132 17.55 9.67 27.41
N LEU A 133 17.84 9.20 26.20
CA LEU A 133 17.66 7.80 25.80
C LEU A 133 18.95 6.99 26.06
N PRO A 134 18.85 5.80 26.68
CA PRO A 134 19.95 4.86 26.71
C PRO A 134 20.18 4.26 25.32
N ALA A 135 21.42 3.88 25.02
CA ALA A 135 21.74 3.11 23.83
C ALA A 135 21.15 1.71 23.92
N LEU A 136 20.17 1.39 23.07
CA LEU A 136 19.44 0.12 23.08
C LEU A 136 19.02 -0.27 21.66
N THR A 137 18.87 -1.58 21.43
CA THR A 137 18.21 -2.14 20.25
C THR A 137 16.88 -2.74 20.69
N ILE A 138 15.77 -2.30 20.09
CA ILE A 138 14.43 -2.79 20.38
C ILE A 138 13.97 -3.66 19.20
N GLY A 139 13.65 -4.93 19.48
CA GLY A 139 13.21 -5.89 18.47
C GLY A 139 11.69 -5.97 18.28
N THR A 140 10.91 -5.21 19.07
CA THR A 140 9.45 -5.15 18.93
C THR A 140 9.09 -4.46 17.61
N PRO A 141 8.17 -5.02 16.80
CA PRO A 141 7.68 -4.36 15.60
C PRO A 141 7.08 -2.98 15.92
N VAL A 142 7.39 -2.01 15.09
CA VAL A 142 6.87 -0.64 15.16
C VAL A 142 6.44 -0.19 13.76
N GLN A 143 5.62 0.84 13.69
CA GLN A 143 5.16 1.45 12.44
C GLN A 143 5.70 2.87 12.31
N THR A 144 5.94 3.31 11.08
CA THR A 144 6.37 4.70 10.80
C THR A 144 5.33 5.74 11.23
N ALA A 145 4.04 5.36 11.28
CA ALA A 145 2.97 6.19 11.84
C ALA A 145 3.24 6.64 13.29
N GLN A 146 4.01 5.86 14.06
CA GLN A 146 4.34 6.17 15.45
C GLN A 146 5.38 7.30 15.59
N VAL A 147 6.03 7.73 14.51
CA VAL A 147 7.06 8.80 14.54
C VAL A 147 6.45 10.13 15.00
N ALA A 148 5.34 10.55 14.39
CA ALA A 148 4.69 11.82 14.71
C ALA A 148 4.25 11.92 16.19
N PRO A 149 3.44 10.99 16.75
CA PRO A 149 3.05 11.07 18.16
C PRO A 149 4.26 10.99 19.10
N SER A 150 5.31 10.27 18.74
CA SER A 150 6.55 10.21 19.54
C SER A 150 7.28 11.55 19.58
N ILE A 151 7.38 12.26 18.46
CA ILE A 151 7.98 13.60 18.39
C ILE A 151 7.20 14.56 19.29
N LEU A 152 5.87 14.57 19.19
CA LEU A 152 5.01 15.41 20.04
C LEU A 152 5.28 15.12 21.52
N LYS A 153 5.32 13.85 21.90
CA LYS A 153 5.57 13.45 23.28
C LYS A 153 6.94 13.90 23.79
N VAL A 154 8.00 13.74 22.99
CA VAL A 154 9.36 14.18 23.34
C VAL A 154 9.43 15.71 23.50
N LEU A 155 8.62 16.47 22.75
CA LEU A 155 8.50 17.92 22.86
C LEU A 155 7.57 18.38 24.01
N GLY A 156 6.98 17.44 24.77
CA GLY A 156 6.03 17.75 25.84
C GLY A 156 4.65 18.19 25.35
N LEU A 157 4.34 17.97 24.08
CA LEU A 157 3.04 18.20 23.45
C LEU A 157 2.16 16.95 23.59
N ASP A 158 0.85 17.18 23.52
CA ASP A 158 -0.17 16.12 23.56
C ASP A 158 -0.26 15.40 22.21
N PRO A 159 0.05 14.09 22.11
CA PRO A 159 -0.12 13.32 20.87
C PRO A 159 -1.57 13.30 20.36
N ASP A 160 -2.57 13.39 21.25
CA ASP A 160 -3.99 13.40 20.89
C ASP A 160 -4.41 14.71 20.21
N ALA A 161 -3.51 15.70 20.12
CA ALA A 161 -3.70 16.87 19.28
C ALA A 161 -3.73 16.51 17.78
N LEU A 162 -3.15 15.37 17.37
CA LEU A 162 -3.23 14.85 16.02
C LEU A 162 -4.54 14.11 15.81
N GLU A 163 -5.35 14.55 14.84
CA GLU A 163 -6.60 13.87 14.51
C GLU A 163 -6.36 12.42 14.04
N SER A 164 -5.27 12.16 13.32
CA SER A 164 -4.91 10.81 12.90
C SER A 164 -4.67 9.88 14.09
N VAL A 165 -4.04 10.35 15.17
CA VAL A 165 -3.84 9.55 16.40
C VAL A 165 -5.18 9.19 17.02
N ARG A 166 -6.13 10.13 17.06
CA ARG A 166 -7.48 9.88 17.60
C ARG A 166 -8.29 8.91 16.73
N ILE A 167 -8.17 9.00 15.42
CA ILE A 167 -8.90 8.15 14.47
C ILE A 167 -8.29 6.74 14.41
N GLU A 168 -6.97 6.65 14.34
CA GLU A 168 -6.25 5.40 14.06
C GLU A 168 -5.77 4.69 15.33
N GLY A 169 -5.77 5.36 16.49
CA GLY A 169 -5.25 4.82 17.74
C GLY A 169 -3.74 4.62 17.73
N THR A 170 -3.00 5.47 17.00
CA THR A 170 -1.55 5.31 16.83
C THR A 170 -0.79 5.63 18.12
N GLU A 171 -0.16 4.63 18.71
CA GLU A 171 0.65 4.77 19.93
C GLU A 171 2.02 5.41 19.67
N VAL A 172 2.59 6.03 20.71
CA VAL A 172 4.00 6.45 20.68
C VAL A 172 4.93 5.23 20.57
N LEU A 173 6.16 5.46 20.11
CA LEU A 173 7.20 4.43 20.06
C LEU A 173 7.48 3.86 21.46
N PRO A 174 7.88 2.58 21.56
CA PRO A 174 8.27 1.97 22.82
C PRO A 174 9.28 2.81 23.62
N LEU A 175 9.19 2.76 24.95
CA LEU A 175 9.97 3.53 25.92
C LEU A 175 9.68 5.05 25.98
N ILE A 176 9.15 5.66 24.91
CA ILE A 176 8.94 7.12 24.88
C ILE A 176 7.91 7.58 25.91
N GLY A 177 6.77 6.89 26.02
CA GLY A 177 5.74 7.23 27.00
C GLY A 177 6.22 7.13 28.46
N GLY A 178 7.20 6.27 28.74
CA GLY A 178 7.79 6.12 30.08
C GLY A 178 8.87 7.15 30.38
N ILE A 179 9.76 7.45 29.42
CA ILE A 179 10.91 8.35 29.59
C ILE A 179 10.48 9.82 29.56
N PHE A 180 9.54 10.18 28.69
CA PHE A 180 9.08 11.56 28.47
C PHE A 180 7.69 11.79 29.07
N SER A 181 7.44 11.29 30.28
CA SER A 181 6.14 11.44 30.94
C SER A 181 5.88 12.90 31.35
N ASP A 182 4.61 13.27 31.48
CA ASP A 182 4.17 14.63 31.84
C ASP A 182 4.75 15.15 33.17
N ARG A 183 5.31 14.25 34.00
CA ARG A 183 6.01 14.58 35.26
C ARG A 183 7.37 15.25 35.06
N ASP A 184 7.93 15.20 33.85
CA ASP A 184 9.19 15.89 33.51
C ASP A 184 8.98 17.39 33.19
N ARG A 185 7.74 17.89 33.19
CA ARG A 185 7.43 19.31 32.91
C ARG A 185 7.72 20.26 34.08
N ASP A 186 7.91 19.73 35.28
CA ASP A 186 8.09 20.51 36.52
C ASP A 186 9.56 20.59 36.99
N ARG A 187 10.54 20.34 36.11
CA ARG A 187 11.98 20.42 36.43
C ARG A 187 12.76 21.27 35.44
#